data_AF-A0A2A5JLY9-F1
#
_entry.id   AF-A0A2A5JLY9-F1
#
_cell.length_a   1.000
_cell.length_b   1.000
_cell.length_c   1.000
_cell.angle_alpha   90.00
_cell.angle_beta   90.00
_cell.angle_gamma   90.00
#
_symmetry.space_group_name_H-M   'P 1'
#
loop_
_entity.id
_entity.type
_entity.pdbx_description
1 polymer ?
#
loop_
_entity_poly.entity_id
_entity_poly.type
_entity_poly.pdbx_seq_one_letter_code
_entity_poly.pdbx_strand_id
1 'polypeptide(L)'
;MISRFVNGALLITRERNRQLIEEGHSTEQDDQYKNGALAMAGIVYATVASVSPELREEYRQVFKQGQRVHHWPWDGSNPKLEPKDDLESRIKELTKAGALIAAEIDKLQRKLRAQE
;
A
#
# COMPACT_ATOMS: atom_id res chain seq x y z
N MET A 1 -9.87 27.10 -13.85
CA MET A 1 -9.52 25.66 -13.92
C MET A 1 -9.75 25.10 -12.53
N ILE A 2 -10.91 24.47 -12.27
CA ILE A 2 -11.21 23.96 -10.92
C ILE A 2 -10.32 22.74 -10.71
N SER A 3 -9.25 22.90 -9.93
CA SER A 3 -8.49 21.77 -9.37
C SER A 3 -9.49 20.94 -8.57
N ARG A 4 -9.95 19.83 -9.16
CA ARG A 4 -11.01 19.02 -8.54
C ARG A 4 -10.34 18.20 -7.46
N PHE A 5 -10.45 18.67 -6.22
CA PHE A 5 -10.16 17.89 -5.03
C PHE A 5 -10.90 16.55 -5.14
N VAL A 6 -10.16 15.46 -5.33
CA VAL A 6 -10.68 14.10 -5.28
C VAL A 6 -10.60 13.66 -3.83
N ASN A 7 -11.71 13.25 -3.23
CA ASN A 7 -11.68 12.81 -1.83
C ASN A 7 -10.79 11.57 -1.66
N GLY A 8 -10.19 11.42 -0.48
CA GLY A 8 -9.22 10.35 -0.22
C GLY A 8 -9.78 8.93 -0.35
N ALA A 9 -11.04 8.72 0.03
CA ALA A 9 -11.68 7.40 -0.11
C ALA A 9 -11.77 6.96 -1.57
N LEU A 10 -12.13 7.87 -2.49
CA LEU A 10 -12.18 7.60 -3.92
C LEU A 10 -10.79 7.33 -4.51
N LEU A 11 -9.74 7.98 -4.00
CA LEU A 11 -8.37 7.65 -4.40
C LEU A 11 -8.01 6.21 -4.01
N ILE A 12 -8.32 5.81 -2.78
CA ILE A 12 -8.10 4.44 -2.30
C ILE A 12 -8.86 3.42 -3.15
N THR A 13 -10.14 3.67 -3.45
CA THR A 13 -10.93 2.79 -4.32
C THR A 13 -10.32 2.66 -5.72
N ARG A 14 -9.88 3.78 -6.31
CA ARG A 14 -9.24 3.77 -7.64
C ARG A 14 -7.93 2.99 -7.64
N GLU A 15 -7.11 3.18 -6.62
CA GLU A 15 -5.84 2.46 -6.49
C GLU A 15 -6.06 0.97 -6.25
N ARG A 16 -7.07 0.59 -5.47
CA ARG A 16 -7.44 -0.82 -5.30
C ARG A 16 -7.82 -1.46 -6.64
N ASN A 17 -8.60 -0.76 -7.46
CA ASN A 17 -8.93 -1.22 -8.81
C ASN A 17 -7.69 -1.29 -9.72
N ARG A 18 -6.79 -0.31 -9.63
CA ARG A 18 -5.52 -0.31 -10.38
C ARG A 18 -4.66 -1.53 -10.04
N GLN A 19 -4.52 -1.85 -8.75
CA GLN A 19 -3.79 -3.03 -8.28
C GLN A 19 -4.38 -4.33 -8.87
N LEU A 20 -5.71 -4.45 -8.91
CA LEU A 20 -6.39 -5.62 -9.47
C LEU A 20 -6.26 -5.73 -10.99
N ILE A 21 -6.50 -4.63 -11.70
CA ILE A 21 -6.65 -4.64 -13.17
C ILE A 21 -5.30 -4.47 -13.88
N GLU A 22 -4.46 -3.56 -13.41
CA GLU A 22 -3.21 -3.19 -14.08
C GLU A 22 -1.99 -3.94 -13.53
N GLU A 23 -1.96 -4.21 -12.21
CA GLU A 23 -0.82 -4.91 -11.58
C GLU A 23 -1.02 -6.43 -11.50
N GLY A 24 -2.19 -6.94 -11.88
CA GLY A 24 -2.50 -8.38 -11.89
C GLY A 24 -2.61 -8.99 -10.50
N HIS A 25 -2.78 -8.19 -9.44
CA HIS A 25 -3.16 -8.71 -8.14
C HIS A 25 -4.57 -9.30 -8.19
N SER A 26 -4.85 -10.29 -7.34
CA SER A 26 -6.18 -10.91 -7.29
C SER A 26 -6.67 -11.12 -5.87
N THR A 27 -7.98 -11.17 -5.69
CA THR A 27 -8.60 -11.47 -4.39
C THR A 27 -8.24 -12.87 -3.89
N GLU A 28 -8.03 -13.82 -4.80
CA GLU A 28 -7.62 -15.18 -4.49
C GLU A 28 -6.17 -15.22 -3.99
N GLN A 29 -5.28 -14.41 -4.58
CA GLN A 29 -3.92 -14.23 -4.06
C GLN A 29 -3.95 -13.56 -2.69
N ASP A 30 -4.76 -12.52 -2.52
CA ASP A 30 -4.91 -11.82 -1.24
C ASP A 30 -5.30 -12.79 -0.12
N ASP A 31 -6.22 -13.72 -0.39
CA ASP A 31 -6.73 -14.70 0.58
C ASP A 31 -5.67 -15.69 1.06
N GLN A 32 -4.62 -15.92 0.25
CA GLN A 32 -3.48 -16.79 0.62
C GLN A 32 -2.56 -16.12 1.66
N TYR A 33 -2.57 -14.80 1.76
CA TYR A 33 -1.71 -14.09 2.70
C TYR A 33 -2.16 -14.25 4.16
N LYS A 34 -1.20 -14.56 5.03
CA LYS A 34 -1.40 -14.81 6.47
C LYS A 34 -0.89 -13.64 7.32
N ASN A 35 -1.21 -13.68 8.62
CA ASN A 35 -0.65 -12.79 9.64
C ASN A 35 -0.77 -11.29 9.32
N GLY A 36 -1.87 -10.87 8.70
CA GLY A 36 -2.11 -9.46 8.38
C GLY A 36 -1.17 -8.86 7.32
N ALA A 37 -0.53 -9.68 6.46
CA ALA A 37 0.49 -9.22 5.53
C ALA A 37 0.08 -7.99 4.70
N LEU A 38 -1.15 -7.92 4.17
CA LEU A 38 -1.59 -6.77 3.37
C LEU A 38 -1.66 -5.50 4.24
N ALA A 39 -2.18 -5.61 5.47
CA ALA A 39 -2.16 -4.49 6.41
C ALA A 39 -0.73 -4.06 6.77
N MET A 40 0.19 -5.01 6.96
CA MET A 40 1.60 -4.73 7.26
C MET A 40 2.30 -4.01 6.10
N ALA A 41 2.03 -4.42 4.85
CA ALA A 41 2.46 -3.69 3.66
C ALA A 41 1.85 -2.28 3.61
N GLY A 42 0.59 -2.13 4.01
CA GLY A 42 -0.07 -0.83 4.15
C GLY A 42 0.63 0.09 5.16
N ILE A 43 1.06 -0.45 6.31
CA ILE A 43 1.82 0.28 7.34
C ILE A 43 3.13 0.84 6.77
N VAL A 44 3.84 0.07 5.94
CA VAL A 44 5.09 0.53 5.32
C VAL A 44 4.85 1.80 4.49
N TYR A 45 3.87 1.77 3.58
CA TYR A 45 3.54 2.95 2.76
C TYR A 45 3.05 4.14 3.62
N ALA A 46 2.21 3.89 4.63
CA ALA A 46 1.73 4.94 5.53
C ALA A 46 2.86 5.59 6.34
N THR A 47 3.83 4.79 6.79
CA THR A 47 5.00 5.27 7.52
C THR A 47 5.85 6.17 6.63
N VAL A 48 6.22 5.70 5.44
CA VAL A 48 7.06 6.46 4.50
C VAL A 48 6.40 7.79 4.10
N ALA A 49 5.08 7.80 3.94
CA ALA A 49 4.33 9.02 3.62
C ALA A 49 4.27 10.04 4.76
N SER A 50 4.50 9.63 6.01
CA SER A 50 4.27 10.44 7.22
C SER A 50 5.55 10.91 7.92
N VAL A 51 6.70 10.35 7.58
CA VAL A 51 8.00 10.72 8.18
C VAL A 51 8.61 11.98 7.56
N SER A 52 9.68 12.48 8.18
CA SER A 52 10.45 13.65 7.70
C SER A 52 11.08 13.39 6.32
N PRO A 53 11.44 14.44 5.57
CA PRO A 53 12.13 14.33 4.28
C PRO A 53 13.38 13.44 4.33
N GLU A 54 14.18 13.56 5.40
CA GLU A 54 15.44 12.84 5.59
C GLU A 54 15.19 11.35 5.77
N LEU A 55 14.28 10.98 6.69
CA LEU A 55 13.90 9.58 6.92
C LEU A 55 13.25 8.97 5.68
N ARG A 56 12.44 9.74 4.95
CA ARG A 56 11.82 9.29 3.71
C ARG A 56 12.87 8.94 2.65
N GLU A 57 13.93 9.73 2.54
CA GLU A 57 15.05 9.42 1.65
C GLU A 57 15.82 8.19 2.11
N GLU A 58 16.07 8.05 3.42
CA GLU A 58 16.68 6.86 3.99
C GLU A 58 15.92 5.58 3.62
N TYR A 59 14.59 5.57 3.81
CA TYR A 59 13.73 4.47 3.37
C TYR A 59 13.93 4.15 1.88
N ARG A 60 13.91 5.16 0.99
CA ARG A 60 14.16 4.94 -0.45
C ARG A 60 15.51 4.30 -0.74
N GLN A 61 16.56 4.68 0.00
CA GLN A 61 17.89 4.09 -0.18
C GLN A 61 17.95 2.64 0.31
N VAL A 62 17.36 2.34 1.47
CA VAL A 62 17.22 0.97 2.00
C VAL A 62 16.51 0.07 0.98
N PHE A 63 15.40 0.54 0.39
CA PHE A 63 14.67 -0.21 -0.64
C PHE A 63 15.48 -0.40 -1.93
N LYS A 64 16.18 0.63 -2.42
CA LYS A 64 17.04 0.52 -3.61
C LYS A 64 18.16 -0.50 -3.43
N GLN A 65 18.66 -0.65 -2.21
CA GLN A 65 19.71 -1.62 -1.88
C GLN A 65 19.18 -3.04 -1.66
N GLY A 66 17.86 -3.27 -1.79
CA GLY A 66 17.24 -4.58 -1.60
C GLY A 66 17.33 -5.10 -0.16
N GLN A 67 17.52 -4.20 0.80
CA GLN A 67 17.59 -4.57 2.21
C GLN A 67 16.21 -4.95 2.73
N ARG A 68 16.18 -5.88 3.69
CA ARG A 68 14.93 -6.26 4.37
C ARG A 68 14.35 -5.06 5.09
N VAL A 69 13.07 -4.81 4.84
CA VAL A 69 12.35 -3.72 5.50
C VAL A 69 11.37 -4.28 6.50
N HIS A 70 11.43 -3.72 7.71
CA HIS A 70 10.52 -4.05 8.78
C HIS A 70 9.06 -3.90 8.31
N HIS A 71 8.26 -4.93 8.56
CA HIS A 71 6.83 -5.00 8.21
C HIS A 71 6.51 -5.18 6.71
N TRP A 72 7.50 -5.18 5.81
CA TRP A 72 7.25 -5.58 4.44
C TRP A 72 7.15 -7.11 4.34
N PRO A 73 6.02 -7.68 3.89
CA PRO A 73 5.77 -9.11 4.05
C PRO A 73 6.34 -9.99 2.92
N TRP A 74 6.83 -9.39 1.84
CA TRP A 74 7.21 -10.11 0.62
C TRP A 74 8.73 -10.05 0.40
N ASP A 75 9.42 -11.12 0.80
CA ASP A 75 10.86 -11.28 0.56
C ASP A 75 11.18 -11.18 -0.95
N GLY A 76 12.28 -10.49 -1.29
CA GLY A 76 12.73 -10.34 -2.68
C GLY A 76 11.93 -9.36 -3.54
N SER A 77 10.94 -8.67 -2.97
CA SER A 77 10.26 -7.54 -3.60
C SER A 77 10.40 -6.28 -2.75
N ASN A 78 10.39 -5.12 -3.39
CA ASN A 78 10.44 -3.82 -2.72
C ASN A 78 9.13 -3.06 -2.91
N PRO A 79 8.71 -2.24 -1.94
CA PRO A 79 7.63 -1.28 -2.14
C PRO A 79 7.92 -0.34 -3.30
N LYS A 80 6.88 -0.05 -4.10
CA LYS A 80 6.94 0.91 -5.20
C LYS A 80 6.75 2.33 -4.65
N LEU A 81 7.76 2.85 -3.96
CA LEU A 81 7.74 4.21 -3.42
C LEU A 81 7.80 5.29 -4.49
N GLU A 82 7.28 6.47 -4.17
CA GLU A 82 7.38 7.63 -5.04
C GLU A 82 8.78 8.27 -4.91
N PRO A 83 9.39 8.74 -6.02
CA PRO A 83 10.78 9.17 -6.03
C PRO A 83 11.01 10.53 -5.38
N LYS A 84 9.94 11.31 -5.16
CA LYS A 84 10.02 12.70 -4.65
C LYS A 84 9.53 12.79 -3.22
N ASP A 85 9.93 13.87 -2.56
CA ASP A 85 9.31 14.32 -1.32
C ASP A 85 8.45 15.55 -1.58
N ASP A 86 7.26 15.31 -2.14
CA ASP A 86 6.22 16.31 -2.34
C ASP A 86 4.88 15.78 -1.85
N LEU A 87 3.90 16.68 -1.75
CA LEU A 87 2.56 16.34 -1.27
C LEU A 87 1.87 15.30 -2.15
N GLU A 88 2.10 15.34 -3.47
CA GLU A 88 1.52 14.38 -4.41
C GLU A 88 2.04 12.95 -4.15
N SER A 89 3.35 12.82 -3.93
CA SER A 89 4.00 11.55 -3.61
C SER A 89 3.46 10.95 -2.31
N ARG A 90 3.29 11.79 -1.28
CA ARG A 90 2.71 11.38 0.01
C ARG A 90 1.25 10.94 -0.15
N ILE A 91 0.45 11.66 -0.94
CA ILE A 91 -0.93 11.27 -1.26
C ILE A 91 -0.95 9.91 -1.97
N LYS A 92 -0.09 9.67 -2.96
CA LYS A 92 -0.02 8.39 -3.69
C LYS A 92 0.33 7.22 -2.79
N GLU A 93 1.26 7.40 -1.86
CA GLU A 93 1.64 6.34 -0.93
C GLU A 93 0.56 6.06 0.12
N LEU A 94 -0.08 7.09 0.67
CA LEU A 94 -1.26 6.90 1.53
C LEU A 94 -2.39 6.20 0.78
N THR A 95 -2.54 6.50 -0.51
CA THR A 95 -3.51 5.86 -1.38
C THR A 95 -3.19 4.37 -1.57
N LYS A 96 -1.92 4.00 -1.82
CA LYS A 96 -1.45 2.60 -1.84
C LYS A 96 -1.67 1.90 -0.51
N ALA A 97 -1.37 2.59 0.60
CA ALA A 97 -1.58 2.07 1.94
C ALA A 97 -3.05 1.74 2.19
N GLY A 98 -3.96 2.67 1.89
CA GLY A 98 -5.40 2.47 2.04
C GLY A 98 -5.94 1.36 1.14
N ALA A 99 -5.42 1.21 -0.09
CA ALA A 99 -5.82 0.14 -0.99
C ALA A 99 -5.45 -1.26 -0.43
N LEU A 100 -4.26 -1.39 0.17
CA LEU A 100 -3.84 -2.62 0.83
C LEU A 100 -4.64 -2.93 2.10
N ILE A 101 -5.00 -1.89 2.87
CA ILE A 101 -5.90 -2.06 4.03
C ILE A 101 -7.29 -2.52 3.58
N ALA A 102 -7.83 -1.95 2.49
CA ALA A 102 -9.09 -2.39 1.92
C ALA A 102 -9.01 -3.87 1.48
N ALA A 103 -7.92 -4.28 0.84
CA ALA A 103 -7.71 -5.68 0.48
C ALA A 103 -7.67 -6.63 1.69
N GLU A 104 -7.03 -6.23 2.80
CA GLU A 104 -7.03 -7.02 4.04
C GLU A 104 -8.45 -7.12 4.64
N ILE A 105 -9.22 -6.02 4.65
CA ILE A 105 -10.60 -6.00 5.14
C ILE A 105 -11.46 -6.95 4.31
N ASP A 106 -11.37 -6.88 2.98
CA ASP A 106 -12.14 -7.75 2.07
C ASP A 106 -11.83 -9.23 2.31
N LYS A 107 -10.54 -9.57 2.51
CA LYS A 107 -10.11 -10.93 2.87
C LYS A 107 -10.72 -11.39 4.19
N LEU A 108 -10.67 -10.54 5.23
CA LEU A 108 -11.23 -10.86 6.54
C LEU A 108 -12.75 -11.05 6.47
N GLN A 109 -13.46 -10.23 5.68
CA GLN A 109 -14.90 -10.39 5.44
C GLN A 109 -15.21 -11.72 4.74
N ARG A 110 -14.44 -12.12 3.73
CA ARG A 110 -14.61 -13.43 3.07
C ARG A 110 -14.38 -14.58 4.05
N LYS A 111 -13.34 -14.50 4.89
CA LYS A 111 -13.07 -15.50 5.93
C LYS A 111 -14.18 -15.60 6.97
N LEU A 112 -14.76 -14.46 7.39
CA LEU A 112 -15.88 -14.43 8.31
C LEU A 112 -17.10 -15.15 7.73
N ARG A 113 -17.46 -14.85 6.47
CA ARG A 113 -18.59 -15.50 5.78
C ARG A 113 -18.39 -17.00 5.55
N ALA A 114 -17.15 -17.47 5.40
CA ALA A 114 -16.85 -18.89 5.23
C ALA A 114 -16.93 -19.70 6.53
N GLN A 115 -17.07 -19.04 7.69
CA GLN A 115 -17.25 -19.67 9.00
C GLN A 115 -18.72 -19.75 9.43
N GLU A 116 -19.61 -19.10 8.66
CA GLU A 116 -21.07 -19.19 8.81
C GLU A 116 -21.61 -20.46 8.14
#